data_AF-A0A6G3XUP5-F1
#
_entry.id   AF-A0A6G3XUP5-F1
#
_cell.length_a   1.000
_cell.length_b   1.000
_cell.length_c   1.000
_cell.angle_alpha   90.00
_cell.angle_beta   90.00
_cell.angle_gamma   90.00
#
_symmetry.space_group_name_H-M   'P 1'
#
loop_
_entity.id
_entity.type
_entity.pdbx_description
1 polymer ?
#
loop_
_entity_poly.entity_id
_entity_poly.type
_entity_poly.pdbx_seq_one_letter_code
_entity_poly.pdbx_strand_id
1 'polypeptide(L)'
;AIVFVDEIDAVGRHRGAGMGGGHDEREQTLNQLLVEMDGFDVKGGVILIAATNRPDILDPALLRPGRFDRQIAVDRPDMQGRL
;
A
#
# COMPACT_ATOMS: atom_id res chain seq x y z
N ALA A 1 -2.01 7.23 -16.89
CA ALA A 1 -0.94 7.79 -16.02
C ALA A 1 -0.52 6.72 -15.01
N ILE A 2 0.70 6.79 -14.48
CA ILE A 2 1.15 5.87 -13.42
C ILE A 2 1.40 6.70 -12.16
N VAL A 3 0.84 6.25 -11.04
CA VAL A 3 1.13 6.79 -9.70
C VAL A 3 1.92 5.72 -8.95
N PHE A 4 3.09 6.10 -8.46
CA PHE A 4 3.95 5.23 -7.67
C PHE A 4 4.07 5.75 -6.24
N VAL A 5 3.89 4.85 -5.27
CA VAL A 5 4.02 5.13 -3.84
C VAL A 5 5.10 4.21 -3.27
N ASP A 6 6.23 4.78 -2.89
CA ASP A 6 7.25 4.03 -2.16
C ASP A 6 6.95 4.03 -0.66
N GLU A 7 7.48 3.03 0.06
CA GLU A 7 7.35 2.88 1.50
C GLU A 7 5.90 3.05 2.00
N ILE A 8 4.94 2.38 1.34
CA ILE A 8 3.52 2.53 1.68
C ILE A 8 3.21 2.12 3.13
N ASP A 9 4.06 1.33 3.78
CA ASP A 9 3.96 0.99 5.20
C ASP A 9 4.12 2.19 6.16
N ALA A 10 4.62 3.33 5.68
CA ALA A 10 4.62 4.58 6.45
C ALA A 10 3.19 5.08 6.74
N VAL A 11 2.25 4.84 5.82
CA VAL A 11 0.84 5.26 5.92
C VAL A 11 -0.14 4.09 6.00
N GLY A 12 0.27 2.90 5.57
CA GLY A 12 -0.57 1.72 5.37
C GLY A 12 -0.50 0.66 6.46
N ARG A 13 0.06 0.98 7.64
CA ARG A 13 0.29 0.00 8.72
C ARG A 13 -0.99 -0.34 9.49
N HIS A 14 -1.22 -1.64 9.74
CA HIS A 14 -2.27 -2.16 10.62
C HIS A 14 -2.00 -1.82 12.09
N ARG A 15 -3.05 -1.51 12.86
CA ARG A 15 -2.93 -1.17 14.28
C ARG A 15 -2.39 -2.34 15.14
N GLY A 16 -1.61 -1.99 16.16
CA GLY A 16 -1.58 -2.72 17.43
C GLY A 16 -2.27 -1.86 18.50
N ALA A 17 -2.99 -2.49 19.43
CA ALA A 17 -3.86 -1.85 20.43
C ALA A 17 -3.12 -0.98 21.50
N GLY A 18 -2.41 0.05 21.08
CA GLY A 18 -1.73 1.00 21.96
C GLY A 18 -2.53 2.30 22.10
N MET A 19 -3.10 2.55 23.27
CA MET A 19 -3.70 3.84 23.65
C MET A 19 -2.62 4.94 23.65
N GLY A 20 -2.63 5.84 22.67
CA GLY A 20 -1.65 6.94 22.62
C GLY A 20 -1.85 7.93 21.47
N GLY A 21 -2.81 8.85 21.65
CA GLY A 21 -2.99 10.23 21.13
C GLY A 21 -2.24 10.85 19.94
N GLY A 22 -1.55 10.12 19.06
CA GLY A 22 -0.85 10.66 17.88
C GLY A 22 -1.14 9.88 16.59
N HIS A 23 -2.21 9.09 16.59
CA HIS A 23 -2.54 8.10 15.54
C HIS A 23 -3.54 8.59 14.49
N ASP A 24 -4.27 9.68 14.76
CA ASP A 24 -5.44 10.09 13.97
C ASP A 24 -5.07 10.52 12.54
N GLU A 25 -3.95 11.23 12.35
CA GLU A 25 -3.56 11.74 11.03
C GLU A 25 -3.16 10.62 10.06
N ARG A 26 -2.48 9.57 10.54
CA ARG A 26 -2.09 8.42 9.71
C ARG A 26 -3.30 7.59 9.33
N GLU A 27 -4.20 7.31 10.28
CA GLU A 27 -5.45 6.59 9.98
C GLU A 27 -6.34 7.40 9.04
N GLN A 28 -6.43 8.71 9.21
CA GLN A 28 -7.18 9.58 8.32
C GLN A 28 -6.58 9.58 6.91
N THR A 29 -5.24 9.62 6.80
CA THR A 29 -4.53 9.55 5.51
C THR A 29 -4.77 8.21 4.82
N LEU A 30 -4.70 7.10 5.57
CA LEU A 30 -4.98 5.77 5.04
C LEU A 30 -6.42 5.66 4.57
N ASN A 31 -7.39 6.07 5.38
CA ASN A 31 -8.80 6.01 5.02
C ASN A 31 -9.11 6.87 3.78
N GLN A 32 -8.51 8.07 3.67
CA GLN A 32 -8.68 8.88 2.48
C GLN A 32 -8.11 8.18 1.24
N LEU A 33 -6.90 7.59 1.34
CA LEU A 33 -6.32 6.82 0.25
C LEU A 33 -7.27 5.68 -0.19
N LEU A 34 -7.85 4.95 0.76
CA LEU A 34 -8.79 3.86 0.45
C LEU A 34 -10.07 4.36 -0.24
N VAL A 35 -10.60 5.51 0.18
CA VAL A 35 -11.80 6.12 -0.44
C VAL A 35 -11.50 6.57 -1.86
N GLU A 36 -10.34 7.21 -2.09
CA GLU A 36 -9.93 7.59 -3.45
C GLU A 36 -9.73 6.36 -4.33
N MET A 37 -9.13 5.29 -3.80
CA MET A 37 -8.96 4.01 -4.49
C MET A 37 -10.28 3.37 -4.92
N ASP A 38 -11.31 3.39 -4.06
CA ASP A 38 -12.64 2.90 -4.39
C ASP A 38 -13.37 3.84 -5.40
N GLY A 39 -12.94 5.10 -5.49
CA GLY A 39 -13.45 6.11 -6.42
C GLY A 39 -12.84 6.10 -7.82
N PHE A 40 -11.71 5.40 -8.03
CA PHE A 40 -11.13 5.23 -9.36
C PHE A 40 -11.98 4.24 -10.18
N ASP A 41 -12.82 4.75 -11.08
CA ASP A 41 -13.42 3.92 -12.13
C ASP A 41 -12.28 3.33 -12.99
N VAL A 42 -12.36 2.04 -13.30
CA VAL A 42 -11.38 1.27 -14.11
C VAL A 42 -11.13 1.95 -15.47
N LYS A 43 -12.05 2.81 -15.90
CA LYS A 43 -12.00 3.62 -17.13
C LYS A 43 -11.03 4.80 -17.08
N GLY A 44 -10.54 5.21 -15.90
CA GLY A 44 -9.69 6.39 -15.72
C GLY A 44 -8.26 6.26 -16.28
N GLY A 45 -7.83 5.05 -16.67
CA GLY A 45 -6.49 4.82 -17.25
C GLY A 45 -5.32 5.18 -16.32
N VAL A 46 -5.56 5.18 -15.00
CA VAL A 46 -4.55 5.38 -13.96
C VAL A 46 -4.16 4.03 -13.40
N ILE A 47 -2.86 3.74 -13.38
CA ILE A 47 -2.29 2.54 -12.75
C ILE A 47 -1.62 3.00 -11.46
N LEU A 48 -2.03 2.41 -10.33
CA LEU A 48 -1.41 2.64 -9.03
C LEU A 48 -0.46 1.50 -8.72
N ILE A 49 0.77 1.83 -8.33
CA ILE A 49 1.81 0.89 -7.93
C ILE A 49 2.34 1.33 -6.56
N ALA A 50 2.50 0.39 -5.64
CA ALA A 50 3.09 0.66 -4.34
C ALA A 50 4.20 -0.34 -4.00
N ALA A 51 5.19 0.11 -3.23
CA ALA A 51 6.29 -0.72 -2.73
C ALA A 51 6.36 -0.68 -1.20
N THR A 52 6.75 -1.80 -0.59
CA THR A 52 7.08 -1.88 0.83
C THR A 52 8.07 -3.02 1.09
N ASN A 53 8.89 -2.85 2.12
CA ASN A 53 9.74 -3.91 2.66
C ASN A 53 9.08 -4.65 3.85
N ARG A 54 7.88 -4.24 4.26
CA ARG A 54 7.16 -4.76 5.43
C ARG A 54 5.71 -5.13 5.10
N PRO A 55 5.47 -6.08 4.19
CA PRO A 55 4.10 -6.49 3.82
C PRO A 55 3.31 -7.09 4.99
N ASP A 56 3.99 -7.63 5.99
CA ASP A 56 3.42 -8.29 7.18
C ASP A 56 2.63 -7.34 8.10
N ILE A 57 2.97 -6.05 8.08
CA ILE A 57 2.32 -5.04 8.93
C ILE A 57 1.30 -4.20 8.19
N LEU A 58 1.06 -4.44 6.89
CA LEU A 58 0.10 -3.64 6.14
C LEU A 58 -1.35 -3.91 6.57
N ASP A 59 -2.19 -2.88 6.50
CA ASP A 59 -3.61 -3.02 6.74
C ASP A 59 -4.24 -3.92 5.66
N PRO A 60 -4.93 -5.01 6.04
CA PRO A 60 -5.55 -5.92 5.08
C PRO A 60 -6.54 -5.25 4.12
N ALA A 61 -7.09 -4.09 4.48
CA ALA A 61 -7.98 -3.31 3.63
C ALA A 61 -7.30 -2.84 2.34
N LEU A 62 -5.98 -2.60 2.34
CA LEU A 62 -5.22 -2.21 1.14
C LEU A 62 -5.17 -3.34 0.09
N LEU A 63 -5.20 -4.58 0.54
CA LEU A 63 -5.01 -5.78 -0.28
C LEU A 63 -6.32 -6.40 -0.80
N ARG A 64 -7.46 -5.74 -0.57
CA ARG A 64 -8.76 -6.23 -1.02
C ARG A 64 -8.92 -6.05 -2.54
N PRO A 65 -9.75 -6.89 -3.20
CA PRO A 65 -10.05 -6.72 -4.63
C PRO A 65 -10.52 -5.31 -4.95
N GLY A 66 -10.03 -4.74 -6.06
CA GLY A 66 -10.30 -3.36 -6.46
C GLY A 66 -9.33 -2.31 -5.90
N ARG A 67 -8.38 -2.72 -5.04
CA ARG A 67 -7.33 -1.87 -4.48
C ARG A 67 -5.95 -2.33 -4.95
N PHE A 68 -5.03 -2.70 -4.05
CA PHE A 68 -3.79 -3.40 -4.41
C PHE A 68 -4.08 -4.90 -4.57
N ASP A 69 -4.80 -5.23 -5.64
CA ASP A 69 -5.27 -6.59 -5.94
C ASP A 69 -4.15 -7.53 -6.44
N ARG A 70 -3.10 -6.97 -7.05
CA ARG A 70 -1.91 -7.71 -7.50
C ARG A 70 -0.73 -7.49 -6.57
N GLN A 71 -0.14 -8.59 -6.12
CA GLN A 71 1.06 -8.60 -5.30
C GLN A 71 2.19 -9.28 -6.08
N ILE A 72 3.33 -8.60 -6.18
CA ILE A 72 4.53 -9.11 -6.86
C ILE A 72 5.65 -9.12 -5.83
N ALA A 73 6.10 -10.31 -5.44
CA ALA A 73 7.26 -10.45 -4.57
C ALA A 73 8.54 -10.19 -5.37
N VAL A 74 9.42 -9.37 -4.81
CA VAL A 74 10.75 -9.10 -5.37
C VAL A 74 11.77 -9.69 -4.43
N ASP A 75 12.30 -10.86 -4.80
CA ASP A 75 13.35 -11.53 -4.05
C ASP A 75 14.71 -10.90 -4.31
N ARG A 76 15.68 -11.25 -3.46
CA ARG A 76 17.07 -10.87 -3.67
C ARG A 76 17.58 -11.45 -5.00
N PRO A 77 18.43 -10.72 -5.73
CA PRO A 77 18.98 -11.21 -6.98
C PRO A 77 19.81 -12.47 -6.75
N ASP A 78 19.71 -13.42 -7.69
CA ASP A 78 20.52 -14.63 -7.70
C ASP A 78 21.95 -14.36 -8.21
N MET A 79 22.73 -15.40 -8.51
CA MET A 79 24.07 -15.21 -9.06
C MET A 79 24.05 -14.55 -10.45
N GLN A 80 23.05 -14.85 -11.29
CA GLN A 80 22.97 -14.28 -12.64
C GLN A 80 22.49 -12.83 -12.61
N GLY A 81 21.50 -12.52 -11.78
CA GLY A 81 20.99 -11.16 -11.59
C GLY A 81 21.95 -10.22 -10.85
N ARG A 82 23.09 -10.72 -10.36
CA ARG A 82 24.18 -9.93 -9.78
C ARG A 82 25.36 -9.67 -10.74
N LEU A 83 25.39 -10.34 -11.89
CA LEU A 83 26.41 -10.16 -12.94
C LEU A 83 25.95 -9.09 -13.94
#